data_AF-A0A932Z8Y4-F1
#
_entry.id   AF-A0A932Z8Y4-F1
#
_cell.length_a   1.000
_cell.length_b   1.000
_cell.length_c   1.000
_cell.angle_alpha   90.00
_cell.angle_beta   90.00
_cell.angle_gamma   90.00
#
_symmetry.space_group_name_H-M   'P 1'
#
loop_
_entity.id
_entity.type
_entity.pdbx_description
1 polymer ?
#
loop_
_entity_poly.entity_id
_entity_poly.type
_entity_poly.pdbx_seq_one_letter_code
_entity_poly.pdbx_strand_id
1 'polypeptide(L)'
;MKQVFTAHDVTEAHFVRGLLESHGLGVSVRGEDLWVARGELPFVETWPTVWVLDESREAEARRVIQEYESGKTERIGPRTGWRCPRCAQDLEPQFTTCWSCGTERPS
;
A
#
# COMPACT_ATOMS: atom_id res chain seq x y z
N MET A 1 5.12 -13.53 19.11
CA MET A 1 4.62 -12.99 17.83
C MET A 1 3.33 -12.22 18.08
N LYS A 2 3.12 -11.09 17.39
CA LYS A 2 1.95 -10.23 17.61
C LYS A 2 1.33 -9.77 16.29
N GLN A 3 0.00 -9.83 16.19
CA GLN A 3 -0.74 -9.28 15.06
C GLN A 3 -0.67 -7.76 15.09
N VAL A 4 -0.31 -7.15 13.97
CA VAL A 4 -0.19 -5.70 13.85
C VAL A 4 -1.09 -5.10 12.78
N PHE A 5 -1.53 -5.89 11.79
CA PHE A 5 -2.37 -5.43 10.70
C PHE A 5 -3.29 -6.53 10.18
N THR A 6 -4.48 -6.16 9.73
CA THR A 6 -5.43 -7.03 9.02
C THR A 6 -5.66 -6.42 7.64
N ALA A 7 -5.28 -7.15 6.59
CA ALA A 7 -5.36 -6.68 5.22
C ALA A 7 -6.72 -7.01 4.59
N HIS A 8 -7.11 -6.22 3.60
CA HIS A 8 -8.34 -6.40 2.82
C HIS A 8 -8.21 -7.54 1.79
N ASP A 9 -6.99 -7.80 1.33
CA ASP A 9 -6.67 -8.88 0.42
C ASP A 9 -5.19 -9.31 0.56
N VAL A 10 -4.83 -10.38 -0.15
CA VAL A 10 -3.49 -10.98 -0.10
C VAL A 10 -2.41 -10.04 -0.66
N THR A 11 -2.76 -9.21 -1.64
CA THR A 11 -1.84 -8.22 -2.24
C THR A 11 -1.46 -7.17 -1.21
N GLU A 12 -2.44 -6.60 -0.51
CA GLU A 12 -2.20 -5.63 0.55
C GLU A 12 -1.38 -6.25 1.69
N ALA A 13 -1.66 -7.50 2.08
CA ALA A 13 -0.90 -8.19 3.10
C ALA A 13 0.59 -8.34 2.74
N HIS A 14 0.89 -8.71 1.49
CA HIS A 14 2.27 -8.80 1.02
C HIS A 14 2.93 -7.42 0.85
N PHE A 15 2.17 -6.40 0.46
CA PHE A 15 2.68 -5.04 0.41
C PHE A 15 3.11 -4.56 1.80
N VAL A 16 2.24 -4.71 2.81
CA VAL A 16 2.54 -4.32 4.20
C VAL A 16 3.67 -5.18 4.78
N ARG A 17 3.74 -6.48 4.43
CA ARG A 17 4.89 -7.33 4.77
C ARG A 17 6.20 -6.75 4.22
N GLY A 18 6.25 -6.44 2.91
CA GLY A 18 7.44 -5.86 2.28
C GLY A 18 7.83 -4.50 2.87
N LEU A 19 6.83 -3.67 3.18
CA LEU A 19 7.04 -2.40 3.87
C LEU A 19 7.72 -2.63 5.23
N LEU A 20 7.17 -3.49 6.09
CA LEU A 20 7.77 -3.77 7.40
C LEU A 20 9.15 -4.45 7.30
N GLU A 21 9.34 -5.36 6.34
CA GLU A 21 10.64 -6.01 6.08
C GLU A 21 11.71 -4.98 5.66
N SER A 22 11.34 -3.93 4.90
CA SER A 22 12.27 -2.85 4.54
C SER A 22 12.76 -2.03 5.74
N HIS A 23 12.00 -2.03 6.85
CA HIS A 23 12.40 -1.47 8.13
C HIS A 23 13.17 -2.48 9.01
N GLY A 24 13.54 -3.63 8.44
CA GLY A 24 14.26 -4.70 9.12
C GLY A 24 13.42 -5.44 10.16
N LEU A 25 12.08 -5.40 10.05
CA LEU A 25 11.19 -6.13 10.93
C LEU A 25 10.95 -7.54 10.37
N GLY A 26 11.11 -8.57 11.20
CA GLY A 26 10.74 -9.93 10.84
C GLY A 26 9.22 -10.09 10.89
N VAL A 27 8.60 -10.44 9.76
CA VAL A 27 7.13 -10.46 9.61
C VAL A 27 6.64 -11.74 8.95
N SER A 28 5.51 -12.25 9.42
CA SER A 28 4.77 -13.38 8.83
C SER A 28 3.38 -12.94 8.43
N VAL A 29 2.93 -13.37 7.24
CA VAL A 29 1.54 -13.28 6.82
C VAL A 29 0.84 -14.60 7.21
N ARG A 30 -0.45 -14.52 7.54
CA ARG A 30 -1.31 -15.67 7.86
C ARG A 30 -2.65 -15.50 7.18
N GLY A 31 -3.30 -16.62 6.84
CA GLY A 31 -4.61 -16.63 6.17
C GLY A 31 -4.52 -16.56 4.63
N GLU A 32 -3.31 -16.53 4.06
CA GLU A 32 -3.09 -16.59 2.61
C GLU A 32 -3.56 -17.92 2.01
N ASP A 33 -3.35 -19.04 2.70
CA ASP A 33 -3.77 -20.38 2.26
C ASP A 33 -5.30 -20.57 2.27
N LEU A 34 -6.01 -19.80 3.11
CA LEU A 34 -7.46 -19.86 3.24
C LEU A 34 -8.17 -18.99 2.19
N TRP A 35 -7.45 -18.10 1.49
CA TRP A 35 -7.98 -17.30 0.40
C TRP A 35 -8.41 -18.15 -0.82
N VAL A 36 -7.74 -19.27 -1.06
CA VAL A 36 -8.07 -20.19 -2.17
C VAL A 36 -9.38 -20.94 -1.92
N ALA A 37 -9.82 -21.08 -0.65
CA ALA A 37 -11.07 -21.72 -0.25
C ALA A 37 -12.26 -20.73 -0.16
N ARG A 38 -12.12 -19.52 -0.72
CA ARG A 38 -13.13 -18.45 -0.65
C ARG A 38 -14.39 -18.85 -1.44
N GLY A 39 -15.37 -19.39 -0.72
CA GLY A 39 -16.67 -19.85 -1.24
C GLY A 39 -17.46 -20.72 -0.26
N GLU A 40 -16.77 -21.49 0.58
CA GLU A 40 -17.39 -22.50 1.47
C GLU A 40 -17.32 -22.16 2.97
N LEU A 41 -16.58 -21.10 3.35
CA LEU A 41 -16.31 -20.72 4.75
C LEU A 41 -16.82 -19.32 5.11
N PRO A 42 -17.19 -19.07 6.38
CA PRO A 42 -17.67 -17.76 6.82
C PRO A 42 -16.64 -16.64 6.61
N PHE A 43 -17.13 -15.53 6.06
CA PHE A 43 -16.39 -14.36 5.54
C PHE A 43 -15.42 -13.65 6.49
N VAL A 44 -15.43 -13.95 7.79
CA VAL A 44 -14.65 -13.20 8.80
C VAL A 44 -13.32 -13.88 9.14
N GLU A 45 -13.18 -15.19 8.90
CA GLU A 45 -11.99 -15.97 9.28
C GLU A 45 -10.94 -16.10 8.16
N THR A 46 -11.12 -15.42 7.03
CA THR A 46 -10.29 -15.56 5.81
C THR A 46 -9.47 -14.32 5.45
N TRP A 47 -9.54 -13.24 6.23
CA TRP A 47 -8.77 -12.03 5.95
C TRP A 47 -7.29 -12.26 6.26
N PRO A 48 -6.38 -11.94 5.32
CA PRO A 48 -4.96 -12.06 5.57
C PRO A 48 -4.52 -11.15 6.71
N THR A 49 -3.74 -11.67 7.65
CA THR A 49 -3.25 -10.93 8.81
C THR A 49 -1.73 -10.90 8.80
N VAL A 50 -1.17 -9.76 9.22
CA VAL A 50 0.28 -9.52 9.26
C VAL A 50 0.74 -9.50 10.71
N TRP A 51 1.76 -10.31 11.00
CA TRP A 51 2.26 -10.57 12.34
C TRP A 51 3.75 -10.26 12.43
N VAL A 52 4.15 -9.51 13.45
CA VAL A 52 5.58 -9.32 13.76
C VAL A 52 6.07 -10.48 14.61
N LEU A 53 7.24 -11.00 14.26
CA LEU A 53 7.85 -12.12 14.97
C LEU A 53 8.32 -11.72 16.37
N ASP A 54 8.93 -10.53 16.49
CA ASP A 54 9.43 -9.94 17.72
C ASP A 54 8.43 -8.96 18.34
N GLU A 55 7.90 -9.30 19.52
CA GLU A 55 6.91 -8.49 20.23
C GLU A 55 7.50 -7.17 20.75
N SER A 56 8.81 -7.11 21.01
CA SER A 56 9.45 -5.88 21.49
C SER A 56 9.43 -4.76 20.43
N ARG A 57 9.30 -5.13 19.15
CA ARG A 57 9.24 -4.20 18.01
C ARG A 57 7.82 -3.96 17.51
N GLU A 58 6.79 -4.38 18.26
CA GLU A 58 5.38 -4.12 17.94
C GLU A 58 5.12 -2.62 17.77
N ALA A 59 5.65 -1.78 18.66
CA ALA A 59 5.43 -0.34 18.63
C ALA A 59 6.02 0.31 17.37
N GLU A 60 7.15 -0.20 16.89
CA GLU A 60 7.78 0.25 15.64
C GLU A 60 6.92 -0.15 14.43
N ALA A 61 6.49 -1.40 14.36
CA ALA A 61 5.62 -1.89 13.30
C ALA A 61 4.29 -1.11 13.22
N ARG A 62 3.67 -0.83 14.37
CA ARG A 62 2.43 -0.02 14.43
C ARG A 62 2.62 1.41 13.93
N ARG A 63 3.79 2.01 14.12
CA ARG A 63 4.10 3.35 13.57
C ARG A 63 4.16 3.31 12.05
N VAL A 64 4.87 2.34 11.48
CA VAL A 64 4.97 2.15 10.03
C VAL A 64 3.58 1.90 9.41
N ILE A 65 2.75 1.09 10.07
CA ILE A 65 1.37 0.84 9.64
C ILE A 65 0.52 2.11 9.72
N GLN A 66 0.63 2.91 10.79
CA GLN A 66 -0.08 4.19 10.86
C GLN A 66 0.35 5.16 9.74
N GLU A 67 1.62 5.17 9.36
CA GLU A 67 2.10 5.98 8.23
C GLU A 67 1.52 5.49 6.90
N TYR A 68 1.38 4.17 6.73
CA TYR A 68 0.69 3.56 5.61
C TYR A 68 -0.81 3.93 5.58
N GLU A 69 -1.55 3.69 6.68
CA GLU A 69 -3.00 3.94 6.77
C GLU A 69 -3.37 5.43 6.69
N SER A 70 -2.51 6.31 7.21
CA SER A 70 -2.72 7.76 7.14
C SER A 70 -2.51 8.35 5.74
N GLY A 71 -2.18 7.51 4.75
CA GLY A 71 -1.87 7.96 3.40
C GLY A 71 -0.58 8.79 3.34
N LYS A 72 0.30 8.72 4.34
CA LYS A 72 1.64 9.32 4.25
C LYS A 72 2.56 8.50 3.33
N THR A 73 2.21 7.23 3.14
CA THR A 73 2.67 6.39 2.03
C THR A 73 1.82 6.60 0.76
N GLU A 74 1.10 7.71 0.60
CA GLU A 74 0.54 8.08 -0.70
C GLU A 74 1.61 8.71 -1.59
N ARG A 75 1.77 8.09 -2.77
CA ARG A 75 2.22 8.69 -4.04
C ARG A 75 3.73 8.91 -4.12
N ILE A 76 4.42 7.90 -4.63
CA ILE A 76 5.69 8.09 -5.36
C ILE A 76 5.34 8.92 -6.61
N GLY A 77 5.30 10.24 -6.48
CA GLY A 77 4.98 11.17 -7.56
C GLY A 77 4.73 12.59 -7.05
N PRO A 78 5.02 13.63 -7.85
CA PRO A 78 4.77 15.02 -7.47
C PRO A 78 3.32 15.21 -6.99
N ARG A 79 3.07 15.96 -5.92
CA ARG A 79 1.71 16.07 -5.35
C ARG A 79 0.79 17.00 -6.13
N THR A 80 1.37 17.77 -7.05
CA THR A 80 0.67 18.78 -7.83
C THR A 80 0.56 18.29 -9.27
N GLY A 81 -0.69 18.11 -9.71
CA GLY A 81 -1.01 18.03 -11.13
C GLY A 81 -0.49 19.27 -11.86
N TRP A 82 -0.39 19.17 -13.18
CA TRP A 82 0.08 20.25 -14.03
C TRP A 82 -0.96 20.58 -15.09
N ARG A 83 -1.05 21.86 -15.44
CA ARG A 83 -1.94 22.30 -16.51
C ARG A 83 -1.17 22.36 -17.81
N CYS A 84 -1.68 21.72 -18.85
CA CYS A 84 -1.04 21.73 -20.15
C CYS A 84 -0.99 23.16 -20.72
N PRO A 85 0.19 23.67 -21.10
CA PRO A 85 0.31 25.03 -21.64
C PRO A 85 -0.31 25.17 -23.04
N ARG A 86 -0.55 24.07 -23.75
CA ARG A 86 -1.08 24.07 -25.12
C ARG A 86 -2.60 23.98 -25.19
N CYS A 87 -3.21 23.07 -24.43
CA CYS A 87 -4.64 22.80 -24.50
C CYS A 87 -5.38 23.06 -23.18
N ALA A 88 -4.70 23.61 -22.17
CA ALA A 88 -5.26 23.98 -20.87
C ALA A 88 -5.90 22.84 -20.06
N GLN A 89 -5.62 21.58 -20.42
CA GLN A 89 -6.08 20.38 -19.71
C GLN A 89 -5.37 20.27 -18.36
N ASP A 90 -6.11 19.90 -17.31
CA ASP A 90 -5.54 19.57 -16.01
C ASP A 90 -5.10 18.10 -16.01
N LEU A 91 -3.82 17.86 -15.76
CA LEU A 91 -3.21 16.54 -15.75
C LEU A 91 -2.76 16.16 -14.35
N GLU A 92 -2.97 14.91 -14.01
CA GLU A 92 -2.45 14.32 -12.79
C GLU A 92 -0.91 14.22 -12.83
N PRO A 93 -0.23 14.25 -11.68
CA PRO A 93 1.22 14.38 -11.61
C PRO A 93 2.03 13.22 -12.21
N GLN A 94 1.44 12.03 -12.35
CA GLN A 94 2.05 10.85 -12.94
C GLN A 94 2.29 11.00 -14.45
N PHE A 95 1.59 11.93 -15.12
CA PHE A 95 1.74 12.14 -16.55
C PHE A 95 2.93 13.05 -16.86
N THR A 96 3.86 12.55 -17.66
CA THR A 96 4.96 13.34 -18.24
C THR A 96 4.56 14.04 -19.53
N THR A 97 3.44 13.63 -20.14
CA THR A 97 2.95 14.14 -21.43
C THR A 97 1.43 14.35 -21.38
N CYS A 98 0.94 15.37 -22.07
CA CYS A 98 -0.48 15.66 -22.16
C CYS A 98 -1.22 14.60 -22.96
N TRP A 99 -2.16 13.88 -22.34
CA TRP A 99 -2.98 12.87 -23.03
C TRP A 99 -3.85 13.44 -24.16
N SER A 100 -4.20 14.73 -24.07
CA SER A 100 -5.09 15.39 -25.05
C SER A 100 -4.35 15.94 -26.27
N CYS A 101 -3.10 16.41 -26.11
CA CYS A 101 -2.39 17.11 -27.20
C CYS A 101 -0.92 16.71 -27.38
N GLY A 102 -0.41 15.78 -26.59
CA GLY A 102 0.96 15.27 -26.69
C GLY A 102 2.06 16.22 -26.18
N THR A 103 1.71 17.37 -25.61
CA THR A 103 2.71 18.34 -25.09
C THR A 103 3.41 17.77 -23.86
N GLU A 104 4.73 17.86 -23.79
CA GLU A 104 5.50 17.44 -22.61
C GLU A 104 5.26 18.37 -21.42
N ARG A 105 5.41 17.82 -20.21
CA ARG A 105 5.33 18.60 -18.97
C ARG A 105 6.45 19.64 -18.95
N PRO A 106 6.15 20.94 -18.74
CA PRO A 106 7.17 21.96 -18.53
C PRO A 106 8.02 21.60 -17.30
N SER A 107 9.34 21.65 -17.43
CA SER A 107 10.31 21.48 -16.35
C SER A 107 10.23 22.59 -15.31
#